data_AF-A0A4D8PDD0-F1
#
_entry.id   AF-A0A4D8PDD0-F1
#
_cell.length_a   1.000
_cell.length_b   1.000
_cell.length_c   1.000
_cell.angle_alpha   90.00
_cell.angle_beta   90.00
_cell.angle_gamma   90.00
#
_symmetry.space_group_name_H-M   'P 1'
#
loop_
_entity.id
_entity.type
_entity.pdbx_description
1 polymer ?
#
loop_
_entity_poly.entity_id
_entity_poly.type
_entity_poly.pdbx_seq_one_letter_code
_entity_poly.pdbx_strand_id
1 'polypeptide(L)'
;MRSVVVSVMGSLLVWAVVPAAAETIEKNLFGDGYIVRDDAGRKVQTIEKNTFGNGYTVRDDAGRKVQTIEKNTFGNGYTVRDDAGRKVQTIEKDTFGDGFTVRDDAGRKVQTIEKKTFGEGYTVRDNRNR
;
A
#
# COMPACT_ATOMS: atom_id res chain seq x y z
N MET A 1 -13.67 -6.29 -11.73
CA MET A 1 -12.77 -6.52 -10.57
C MET A 1 -11.35 -6.43 -11.09
N ARG A 2 -10.48 -5.62 -10.49
CA ARG A 2 -9.05 -5.57 -10.85
C ARG A 2 -8.31 -6.43 -9.85
N SER A 3 -7.59 -7.44 -10.33
CA SER A 3 -6.77 -8.33 -9.52
C SER A 3 -5.33 -8.14 -9.97
N VAL A 4 -4.48 -7.61 -9.11
CA VAL A 4 -3.06 -7.42 -9.42
C VAL A 4 -2.23 -8.38 -8.57
N VAL A 5 -1.19 -8.96 -9.17
CA VAL A 5 -0.30 -9.93 -8.53
C VAL A 5 0.87 -9.19 -7.91
N VAL A 6 0.98 -9.26 -6.59
CA VAL A 6 2.05 -8.60 -5.84
C VAL A 6 2.97 -9.64 -5.23
N SER A 7 4.28 -9.57 -5.52
CA SER A 7 5.26 -10.61 -5.17
C SER A 7 5.89 -10.47 -3.77
N VAL A 8 5.80 -9.31 -3.11
CA VAL A 8 6.50 -9.05 -1.84
C VAL A 8 5.58 -8.32 -0.85
N MET A 9 5.63 -8.72 0.43
CA MET A 9 4.82 -8.14 1.53
C MET A 9 4.94 -6.61 1.66
N GLY A 10 6.12 -6.02 1.41
CA GLY A 10 6.25 -4.56 1.48
C GLY A 10 5.64 -3.85 0.27
N SER A 11 5.57 -4.49 -0.90
CA SER A 11 4.80 -4.02 -2.05
C SER A 11 3.28 -4.06 -1.81
N LEU A 12 2.83 -4.77 -0.77
CA LEU A 12 1.43 -5.02 -0.47
C LEU A 12 0.76 -3.85 0.26
N LEU A 13 1.40 -3.37 1.34
CA LEU A 13 0.97 -2.19 2.09
C LEU A 13 0.95 -0.94 1.21
N VAL A 14 1.91 -0.91 0.30
CA VAL A 14 2.07 0.08 -0.75
C VAL A 14 0.85 0.11 -1.68
N TRP A 15 0.24 -1.04 -2.01
CA TRP A 15 -0.90 -1.04 -2.95
C TRP A 15 -2.14 -0.29 -2.42
N ALA A 16 -2.29 -0.18 -1.09
CA ALA A 16 -3.40 0.55 -0.48
C ALA A 16 -3.37 2.05 -0.78
N VAL A 17 -2.17 2.60 -0.93
CA VAL A 17 -1.91 4.05 -1.08
C VAL A 17 -1.68 4.49 -2.52
N VAL A 18 -1.69 3.54 -3.44
CA VAL A 18 -1.31 3.73 -4.83
C VAL A 18 -2.54 4.10 -5.67
N PRO A 19 -2.41 5.05 -6.63
CA PRO A 19 -3.51 5.41 -7.51
C PRO A 19 -3.95 4.23 -8.38
N ALA A 20 -5.22 4.21 -8.76
CA ALA A 20 -5.77 3.15 -9.62
C ALA A 20 -5.06 3.02 -10.98
N ALA A 21 -4.34 4.06 -11.43
CA ALA A 21 -3.56 4.02 -12.67
C ALA A 21 -2.27 3.20 -12.56
N ALA A 22 -1.85 2.80 -11.37
CA ALA A 22 -0.64 2.00 -11.22
C ALA A 22 -0.86 0.55 -11.62
N GLU A 23 0.12 0.01 -12.33
CA GLU A 23 0.12 -1.38 -12.79
C GLU A 23 1.23 -2.19 -12.15
N THR A 24 2.37 -1.55 -11.85
CA THR A 24 3.55 -2.27 -11.38
C THR A 24 4.16 -1.58 -10.17
N ILE A 25 4.57 -2.40 -9.19
CA ILE A 25 5.28 -1.95 -7.98
C ILE A 25 6.51 -2.80 -7.80
N GLU A 26 7.67 -2.16 -7.93
CA GLU A 26 8.96 -2.81 -7.90
C GLU A 26 9.73 -2.38 -6.66
N LYS A 27 10.48 -3.30 -6.06
CA LYS A 27 11.43 -2.92 -5.01
C LYS A 27 12.51 -2.05 -5.63
N ASN A 28 12.81 -0.91 -5.00
CA ASN A 28 13.90 -0.06 -5.43
C ASN A 28 15.22 -0.81 -5.19
N LEU A 29 16.05 -0.97 -6.23
CA LEU A 29 17.35 -1.64 -6.13
C LEU A 29 18.40 -0.81 -5.38
N PHE A 30 18.23 0.51 -5.35
CA PHE A 30 19.22 1.45 -4.80
C PHE A 30 18.86 2.00 -3.42
N GLY A 31 17.77 1.51 -2.80
CA GLY A 31 17.37 1.95 -1.46
C GLY A 31 16.26 1.09 -0.86
N ASP A 32 15.99 1.30 0.43
CA ASP A 32 14.90 0.62 1.14
C ASP A 32 13.55 1.25 0.76
N GLY A 33 12.98 0.84 -0.38
CA GLY A 33 11.71 1.39 -0.86
C GLY A 33 11.14 0.68 -2.10
N TYR A 34 10.14 1.30 -2.70
CA TYR A 34 9.42 0.82 -3.88
C TYR A 34 9.23 1.93 -4.91
N ILE A 35 9.19 1.55 -6.18
CA ILE A 35 8.86 2.41 -7.31
C ILE A 35 7.53 1.94 -7.88
N VAL A 36 6.61 2.87 -8.07
CA VAL A 36 5.29 2.62 -8.64
C VAL A 36 5.26 3.15 -10.06
N ARG A 37 4.80 2.33 -11.00
CA ARG A 37 4.69 2.69 -12.42
C ARG A 37 3.26 2.53 -12.94
N ASP A 38 2.90 3.40 -13.89
CA ASP A 38 1.68 3.24 -14.67
C ASP A 38 1.82 2.17 -15.77
N ASP A 39 0.76 1.98 -16.55
CA ASP A 39 0.67 1.05 -17.68
C ASP A 39 1.67 1.35 -18.81
N ALA A 40 1.99 2.63 -19.00
CA ALA A 40 3.06 3.08 -19.90
C ALA A 40 4.46 2.89 -19.32
N GLY A 41 4.61 2.31 -18.13
CA GLY A 41 5.88 2.09 -17.44
C GLY A 41 6.51 3.36 -16.86
N ARG A 42 5.78 4.49 -16.85
CA ARG A 42 6.27 5.75 -16.28
C ARG A 42 6.18 5.71 -14.77
N LYS A 43 7.21 6.20 -14.10
CA LYS A 43 7.23 6.35 -12.64
C LYS A 43 6.15 7.36 -12.23
N VAL A 44 5.20 6.94 -11.40
CA VAL A 44 4.14 7.81 -10.87
C VAL A 44 4.32 8.13 -9.38
N GLN A 45 4.95 7.23 -8.63
CA GLN A 45 5.23 7.43 -7.20
C GLN A 45 6.50 6.70 -6.76
N THR A 46 7.09 7.17 -5.67
CA THR A 46 8.09 6.43 -4.90
C THR A 46 7.64 6.26 -3.47
N ILE A 47 7.98 5.11 -2.88
CA ILE A 47 7.61 4.79 -1.51
C ILE A 47 8.86 4.39 -0.76
N GLU A 48 9.28 5.21 0.18
CA GLU A 48 10.55 5.06 0.87
C GLU A 48 10.29 4.62 2.31
N LYS A 49 11.06 3.64 2.79
CA LYS A 49 11.03 3.25 4.18
C LYS A 49 11.62 4.38 5.03
N ASN A 50 10.96 4.71 6.13
CA ASN A 50 11.43 5.76 7.03
C ASN A 50 12.69 5.30 7.79
N THR A 51 13.73 6.13 7.80
CA THR A 51 15.03 5.80 8.42
C THR A 51 14.95 5.54 9.92
N PHE A 52 14.08 6.25 10.63
CA PHE A 52 13.98 6.23 12.09
C PHE A 52 12.68 5.60 12.61
N GLY A 53 11.85 5.00 11.74
CA GLY A 53 10.53 4.50 12.12
C GLY A 53 10.10 3.26 11.35
N ASN A 54 9.13 2.53 11.90
CA ASN A 54 8.55 1.35 11.28
C ASN A 54 7.46 1.73 10.26
N GLY A 55 7.78 2.61 9.30
CA GLY A 55 6.81 3.17 8.37
C GLY A 55 7.40 3.49 7.01
N TYR A 56 6.56 4.07 6.14
CA TYR A 56 6.92 4.48 4.78
C TYR A 56 6.44 5.91 4.50
N THR A 57 7.14 6.58 3.60
CA THR A 57 6.77 7.87 3.03
C THR A 57 6.47 7.68 1.55
N VAL A 58 5.31 8.12 1.11
CA VAL A 58 4.89 8.10 -0.30
C VAL A 58 5.16 9.49 -0.89
N ARG A 59 5.84 9.52 -2.03
CA ARG A 59 6.08 10.73 -2.83
C ARG A 59 5.50 10.59 -4.23
N ASP A 60 5.05 11.70 -4.78
CA ASP A 60 4.72 11.78 -6.20
C ASP A 60 5.97 11.73 -7.10
N ASP A 61 5.77 11.72 -8.41
CA ASP A 61 6.84 11.69 -9.41
C ASP A 61 7.80 12.89 -9.30
N ALA A 62 7.29 14.05 -8.89
CA ALA A 62 8.01 15.28 -8.58
C ALA A 62 8.74 15.26 -7.22
N GLY A 63 8.58 14.19 -6.42
CA GLY A 63 9.26 14.03 -5.13
C GLY A 63 8.58 14.73 -3.96
N ARG A 64 7.36 15.25 -4.12
CA ARG A 64 6.59 15.83 -3.02
C ARG A 64 5.95 14.72 -2.20
N LYS A 65 6.04 14.84 -0.87
CA LYS A 65 5.36 13.94 0.06
C LYS A 65 3.85 14.06 -0.15
N VAL A 66 3.18 12.95 -0.44
CA VAL A 66 1.71 12.91 -0.58
C VAL A 66 1.05 12.15 0.56
N GLN A 67 1.71 11.13 1.12
CA GLN A 67 1.16 10.34 2.22
C GLN A 67 2.28 9.77 3.10
N THR A 68 1.91 9.40 4.33
CA THR A 68 2.76 8.57 5.22
C THR A 68 2.00 7.31 5.63
N ILE A 69 2.74 6.22 5.77
CA ILE A 69 2.24 4.93 6.28
C ILE A 69 2.99 4.63 7.57
N GLU A 70 2.28 4.56 8.68
CA GLU A 70 2.88 4.33 10.00
C GLU A 70 2.38 3.02 10.58
N LYS A 71 3.27 2.16 11.04
CA LYS A 71 2.88 0.95 11.78
C LYS A 71 2.23 1.34 13.10
N ASN A 72 1.11 0.70 13.42
CA ASN A 72 0.38 0.96 14.65
C ASN A 72 1.17 0.41 15.86
N THR A 73 1.27 1.20 16.93
CA THR A 73 2.04 0.85 18.14
C THR A 73 1.46 -0.35 18.90
N PHE A 74 0.13 -0.49 18.93
CA PHE A 74 -0.58 -1.49 19.74
C PHE A 74 -1.31 -2.56 18.92
N GLY A 75 -1.10 -2.62 17.60
CA GLY A 75 -1.84 -3.53 16.73
C GLY A 75 -1.03 -4.02 15.52
N ASN A 76 -1.47 -5.14 14.95
CA ASN A 76 -0.92 -5.69 13.71
C ASN A 76 -1.54 -4.94 12.51
N GLY A 77 -1.10 -3.71 12.26
CA GLY A 77 -1.62 -2.89 11.17
C GLY A 77 -0.87 -1.59 10.95
N TYR A 78 -1.35 -0.80 10.01
CA TYR A 78 -0.79 0.48 9.61
C TYR A 78 -1.87 1.55 9.52
N THR A 79 -1.47 2.79 9.76
CA THR A 79 -2.29 3.99 9.56
C THR A 79 -1.70 4.77 8.40
N VAL A 80 -2.54 5.13 7.44
CA VAL A 80 -2.17 6.02 6.34
C VAL A 80 -2.65 7.43 6.67
N ARG A 81 -1.76 8.41 6.52
CA ARG A 81 -2.08 9.83 6.63
C ARG A 81 -1.79 10.57 5.35
N ASP A 82 -2.55 11.62 5.08
CA ASP A 82 -2.24 12.58 4.02
C ASP A 82 -1.01 13.44 4.39
N ASP A 83 -0.59 14.30 3.47
CA ASP A 83 0.54 15.21 3.64
C ASP A 83 0.37 16.18 4.82
N ALA A 84 -0.89 16.56 5.11
CA ALA A 84 -1.32 17.36 6.26
C ALA A 84 -1.40 16.57 7.59
N GLY A 85 -1.18 15.25 7.57
CA GLY A 85 -1.18 14.41 8.76
C GLY A 85 -2.57 13.94 9.21
N ARG A 86 -3.62 14.11 8.40
CA ARG A 86 -4.95 13.57 8.69
C ARG A 86 -4.99 12.10 8.31
N LYS A 87 -5.59 11.28 9.16
CA LYS A 87 -5.82 9.86 8.87
C LYS A 87 -6.76 9.74 7.67
N VAL A 88 -6.33 9.01 6.65
CA VAL A 88 -7.14 8.74 5.45
C VAL A 88 -7.54 7.28 5.33
N GLN A 89 -6.72 6.36 5.83
CA GLN A 89 -7.01 4.92 5.79
C GLN A 89 -6.37 4.18 6.96
N THR A 90 -6.90 3.00 7.27
CA THR A 90 -6.24 1.99 8.11
C THR A 90 -6.07 0.70 7.34
N ILE A 91 -4.94 0.03 7.56
CA ILE A 91 -4.61 -1.27 6.98
C ILE A 91 -4.48 -2.25 8.15
N GLU A 92 -5.43 -3.17 8.26
CA GLU A 92 -5.52 -4.14 9.35
C GLU A 92 -5.08 -5.50 8.82
N LYS A 93 -4.17 -6.18 9.51
CA LYS A 93 -3.86 -7.58 9.19
C LYS A 93 -5.04 -8.45 9.63
N ASP A 94 -5.48 -9.35 8.78
CA ASP A 94 -6.57 -10.26 9.10
C ASP A 94 -6.15 -11.21 10.24
N THR A 95 -7.04 -11.45 11.20
CA THR A 95 -6.74 -12.23 12.42
C THR A 95 -6.54 -13.73 12.13
N PHE A 96 -7.23 -14.25 11.12
CA PHE A 96 -7.28 -15.68 10.81
C PHE A 96 -6.63 -16.05 9.47
N GLY A 97 -5.98 -15.09 8.80
CA GLY A 97 -5.35 -15.30 7.50
C GLY A 97 -4.08 -14.46 7.31
N ASP A 98 -3.36 -14.73 6.24
CA ASP A 98 -2.19 -13.95 5.81
C ASP A 98 -2.58 -12.67 5.03
N GLY A 99 -3.86 -12.28 5.09
CA GLY A 99 -4.43 -11.17 4.34
C GLY A 99 -4.42 -9.83 5.10
N PHE A 100 -4.84 -8.78 4.40
CA PHE A 100 -5.04 -7.44 4.94
C PHE A 100 -6.36 -6.85 4.48
N THR A 101 -7.00 -6.10 5.36
CA THR A 101 -8.19 -5.31 5.09
C THR A 101 -7.83 -3.83 5.14
N VAL A 102 -8.16 -3.08 4.07
CA VAL A 102 -8.00 -1.62 4.05
C VAL A 102 -9.37 -0.98 4.30
N ARG A 103 -9.42 -0.03 5.23
CA ARG A 103 -10.59 0.78 5.55
C ARG A 103 -10.32 2.26 5.29
N ASP A 104 -11.34 2.99 4.86
CA ASP A 104 -11.26 4.45 4.81
C ASP A 104 -11.32 5.08 6.22
N ASP A 105 -11.23 6.40 6.28
CA ASP A 105 -11.31 7.19 7.51
C ASP A 105 -12.62 7.01 8.27
N ALA A 106 -13.72 6.78 7.54
CA ALA A 106 -15.05 6.42 8.05
C ALA A 106 -15.17 4.95 8.51
N GLY A 107 -14.13 4.13 8.33
CA GLY A 107 -14.08 2.72 8.75
C GLY A 107 -14.73 1.75 7.76
N ARG A 108 -15.16 2.19 6.58
CA ARG A 108 -15.72 1.33 5.53
C ARG A 108 -14.59 0.55 4.86
N LYS A 109 -14.82 -0.74 4.62
CA LYS A 109 -13.86 -1.59 3.90
C LYS A 109 -13.78 -1.13 2.44
N VAL A 110 -12.62 -0.60 2.05
CA VAL A 110 -12.37 -0.11 0.68
C VAL A 110 -11.54 -1.07 -0.15
N GLN A 111 -10.70 -1.91 0.47
CA GLN A 111 -9.96 -2.94 -0.23
C GLN A 111 -9.76 -4.18 0.65
N THR A 112 -9.54 -5.32 0.02
CA THR A 112 -9.13 -6.55 0.69
C THR A 112 -8.00 -7.18 -0.09
N ILE A 113 -7.01 -7.65 0.64
CA ILE A 113 -5.77 -8.16 0.10
C ILE A 113 -5.60 -9.57 0.64
N GLU A 114 -5.65 -10.56 -0.23
CA GLU A 114 -5.59 -11.96 0.17
C GLU A 114 -4.37 -12.63 -0.42
N LYS A 115 -3.63 -13.36 0.41
CA LYS A 115 -2.57 -14.24 -0.08
C LYS A 115 -3.19 -15.32 -0.96
N LYS A 116 -2.57 -15.61 -2.11
CA LYS A 116 -3.05 -16.69 -2.97
C LYS A 116 -2.89 -18.04 -2.25
N THR A 117 -3.89 -18.90 -2.40
CA THR A 117 -3.85 -20.28 -1.92
C THR A 117 -2.87 -21.14 -2.73
N PHE A 118 -2.64 -20.80 -3.99
CA PHE A 118 -1.72 -21.49 -4.90
C PHE A 118 -0.84 -20.47 -5.65
N GLY A 119 0.46 -20.73 -5.71
CA GLY A 119 1.47 -19.84 -6.30
C GLY A 119 1.96 -18.74 -5.36
N GLU A 120 2.99 -18.01 -5.77
CA GLU A 120 3.50 -16.88 -4.99
C GLU A 120 2.65 -15.61 -5.23
N GLY A 121 2.48 -14.82 -4.17
CA GLY A 121 1.91 -13.49 -4.22
C GLY A 121 0.50 -13.34 -3.64
N TYR A 122 -0.05 -12.14 -3.83
CA TYR A 122 -1.32 -11.69 -3.27
C TYR A 122 -2.31 -11.28 -4.37
N THR A 123 -3.60 -11.29 -4.03
CA THR A 123 -4.69 -10.74 -4.82
C THR A 123 -5.24 -9.53 -4.09
N VAL A 124 -5.16 -8.35 -4.71
CA VAL A 124 -5.82 -7.14 -4.21
C VAL A 124 -7.20 -7.04 -4.85
N ARG A 125 -8.24 -6.84 -4.02
CA ARG A 125 -9.62 -6.57 -4.44
C ARG A 125 -10.02 -5.17 -3.99
N ASP A 126 -10.38 -4.33 -4.96
CA ASP A 126 -10.91 -3.00 -4.70
C ASP A 126 -12.44 -3.05 -4.52
N ASN A 127 -12.91 -2.60 -3.36
CA ASN A 127 -14.32 -2.58 -2.96
C ASN A 127 -14.90 -1.15 -3.03
N ARG A 128 -14.16 -0.14 -3.48
CA ARG A 128 -14.63 1.27 -3.55
C ARG A 128 -15.83 1.48 -4.49
N ASN A 129 -16.09 0.55 -5.39
CA ASN A 129 -17.16 0.61 -6.40
C ASN A 129 -18.27 -0.44 -6.19
N ARG A 130 -18.53 -0.87 -4.94
CA ARG A 130 -19.60 -1.83 -4.62
C ARG A 130 -20.69 -1.23 -3.78
#